data_AF-A0A438DYQ8-F1
#
_entry.id   AF-A0A438DYQ8-F1
#
_cell.length_a   1.000
_cell.length_b   1.000
_cell.length_c   1.000
_cell.angle_alpha   90.00
_cell.angle_beta   90.00
_cell.angle_gamma   90.00
#
_symmetry.space_group_name_H-M   'P 1'
#
loop_
_entity.id
_entity.type
_entity.pdbx_description
1 polymer ?
#
loop_
_entity_poly.entity_id
_entity_poly.type
_entity_poly.pdbx_seq_one_letter_code
_entity_poly.pdbx_strand_id
1 'polypeptide(L)'
;MATSLDSHSFLLLLLLHVLLLSSSFFITEARPFNYAKFGSFINCGSGSSFDELYIKAIKNGGPSPGGKGHEFTNVQPLGVIKNAGPSDGGKGHEFANAQPLGGTKNAGPSPGGKGHQLINTQPLGGIKSAGPSPGGKGHQFINILPLGGIKNAGPSDGGKGHEFTNIQSLGGIKNAGPSPGGKGHQFINIQPLGGIKNAGPSHGGKGHEFINIQPLGGIKNAGPSHGGKGHEFIHIQPLGGIKNAGPSAGGKGHEFIHIQPLGGIKNAGPSAGGKGHEFVDIQPLGGIKNAGPSPGGKGH
;
A
#
# COMPACT_ATOMS: atom_id res chain seq x y z
N MET A 1 -35.55 -58.16 16.09
CA MET A 1 -36.07 -56.98 16.80
C MET A 1 -35.37 -55.76 16.22
N ALA A 2 -36.09 -54.93 15.45
CA ALA A 2 -35.54 -53.69 14.92
C ALA A 2 -35.74 -52.59 15.97
N THR A 3 -34.64 -52.12 16.56
CA THR A 3 -34.68 -51.01 17.53
C THR A 3 -34.93 -49.72 16.77
N SER A 4 -36.14 -49.17 16.92
CA SER A 4 -36.50 -47.83 16.44
C SER A 4 -35.55 -46.81 17.05
N LEU A 5 -34.79 -46.10 16.21
CA LEU A 5 -33.99 -44.96 16.66
C LEU A 5 -34.94 -43.81 16.97
N ASP A 6 -34.92 -43.34 18.22
CA ASP A 6 -35.71 -42.17 18.63
C ASP A 6 -35.39 -40.96 17.75
N SER A 7 -36.42 -40.16 17.44
CA SER A 7 -36.32 -38.98 16.58
C SER A 7 -35.29 -37.95 17.09
N HIS A 8 -35.07 -37.89 18.40
CA HIS A 8 -34.04 -37.06 19.04
C HIS A 8 -32.63 -37.56 18.73
N SER A 9 -32.43 -38.88 18.75
CA SER A 9 -31.14 -39.50 18.40
C SER A 9 -30.81 -39.30 16.93
N PHE A 10 -31.82 -39.30 16.05
CA PHE A 10 -31.63 -39.01 14.62
C PHE A 10 -31.23 -37.55 14.37
N LEU A 11 -31.86 -36.59 15.05
CA LEU A 11 -31.52 -35.17 14.95
C LEU A 11 -30.10 -34.87 15.45
N LEU A 12 -29.67 -35.49 16.54
CA LEU A 12 -28.31 -35.36 17.06
C LEU A 12 -27.27 -35.93 16.08
N LEU A 13 -27.56 -37.07 15.46
CA LEU A 13 -26.70 -37.67 14.42
C LEU A 13 -26.58 -36.77 13.19
N LEU A 14 -27.68 -36.16 12.75
CA LEU A 14 -27.70 -35.23 11.62
C LEU A 14 -26.90 -33.97 11.93
N LEU A 15 -27.09 -33.38 13.12
CA LEU A 15 -26.35 -32.19 13.55
C LEU A 15 -24.84 -32.47 13.63
N LEU A 16 -24.45 -33.62 14.19
CA LEU A 16 -23.05 -34.04 14.26
C LEU A 16 -22.45 -34.25 12.85
N HIS A 17 -23.20 -34.82 11.92
CA HIS A 17 -22.79 -34.95 10.52
C HIS A 17 -22.60 -33.59 9.84
N VAL A 18 -23.51 -32.64 10.04
CA VAL A 18 -23.39 -31.28 9.51
C VAL A 18 -22.16 -30.57 10.11
N LEU A 19 -21.87 -30.77 11.41
CA LEU A 19 -20.67 -30.24 12.06
C LEU A 19 -19.38 -30.88 11.50
N LEU A 20 -19.39 -32.19 11.23
CA LEU A 20 -18.25 -32.92 10.65
C LEU A 20 -18.00 -32.55 9.18
N LEU A 21 -19.07 -32.31 8.41
CA LEU A 21 -18.95 -31.84 7.03
C LEU A 21 -18.49 -30.39 6.96
N SER A 22 -18.86 -29.54 7.93
CA SER A 22 -18.41 -28.14 7.98
C SER A 22 -16.97 -27.98 8.50
N SER A 23 -16.47 -28.88 9.34
CA SER A 23 -15.05 -28.86 9.76
C SER A 23 -14.07 -29.24 8.64
N SER A 24 -14.56 -29.96 7.62
CA SER A 24 -13.77 -30.34 6.43
C SER A 24 -13.42 -29.16 5.51
N PHE A 25 -14.07 -28.00 5.68
CA PHE A 25 -13.85 -26.81 4.84
C PHE A 25 -12.76 -25.85 5.36
N PHE A 26 -12.12 -26.14 6.51
CA PHE A 26 -11.16 -25.22 7.13
C PHE A 26 -9.72 -25.73 7.28
N ILE A 27 -9.33 -26.78 6.55
CA ILE A 27 -7.93 -27.18 6.43
C ILE A 27 -7.53 -27.15 4.96
N THR A 28 -7.55 -25.96 4.35
CA THR A 28 -6.65 -25.70 3.23
C THR A 28 -5.30 -25.31 3.81
N GLU A 29 -4.59 -26.33 4.29
CA GLU A 29 -3.14 -26.23 4.42
C GLU A 29 -2.62 -25.84 3.03
N ALA A 30 -1.97 -24.68 2.93
CA ALA A 30 -1.32 -24.28 1.69
C ALA A 30 -0.38 -25.42 1.30
N ARG A 31 -0.68 -26.12 0.19
CA ARG A 31 0.17 -27.20 -0.31
C ARG A 31 1.61 -26.69 -0.27
N PRO A 32 2.50 -27.30 0.54
CA PRO A 32 3.89 -26.91 0.50
C PRO A 32 4.38 -27.29 -0.90
N PHE A 33 4.57 -26.27 -1.74
CA PHE A 33 5.28 -26.47 -2.99
C PHE A 33 6.70 -26.81 -2.57
N ASN A 34 7.04 -28.07 -2.75
CA ASN A 34 8.13 -28.74 -2.07
C ASN A 34 9.45 -27.97 -2.27
N TYR A 35 10.21 -27.90 -1.19
CA TYR A 35 11.51 -27.23 -1.07
C TYR A 35 12.56 -27.97 -1.90
N ALA A 36 12.47 -27.89 -3.23
CA ALA A 36 13.58 -28.24 -4.10
C ALA A 36 14.50 -27.04 -4.15
N LYS A 37 15.63 -27.14 -3.46
CA LYS A 37 16.82 -26.31 -3.65
C LYS A 37 17.15 -26.31 -5.15
N PHE A 38 16.61 -25.37 -5.91
CA PHE A 38 16.92 -25.19 -7.34
C PHE A 38 18.28 -24.51 -7.46
N GLY A 39 19.32 -25.27 -7.11
CA GLY A 39 20.66 -25.05 -7.61
C GLY A 39 20.67 -25.38 -9.10
N SER A 40 20.93 -24.37 -9.92
CA SER A 40 21.63 -24.44 -11.21
C SER A 40 21.45 -25.73 -12.03
N PHE A 41 20.40 -25.85 -12.86
CA PHE A 41 20.42 -26.63 -14.11
C PHE A 41 19.45 -25.96 -15.10
N ILE A 42 19.94 -25.27 -16.14
CA ILE A 42 20.52 -25.71 -17.43
C ILE A 42 19.44 -25.96 -18.50
N ASN A 43 19.59 -25.22 -19.59
CA ASN A 43 19.35 -25.59 -20.99
C ASN A 43 18.86 -27.04 -21.18
N CYS A 44 17.55 -27.26 -21.23
CA CYS A 44 16.96 -28.53 -21.65
C CYS A 44 15.59 -28.32 -22.30
N GLY A 45 15.60 -28.10 -23.61
CA GLY A 45 14.94 -28.99 -24.58
C GLY A 45 13.43 -29.29 -24.52
N SER A 46 12.62 -28.70 -23.65
CA SER A 46 11.16 -28.91 -23.64
C SER A 46 10.41 -27.70 -23.05
N GLY A 47 10.57 -26.53 -23.68
CA GLY A 47 10.18 -25.23 -23.11
C GLY A 47 8.88 -24.64 -23.66
N SER A 48 7.70 -25.10 -23.21
CA SER A 48 6.47 -24.32 -23.48
C SER A 48 5.37 -24.44 -22.42
N SER A 49 5.17 -25.58 -21.77
CA SER A 49 4.02 -25.74 -20.86
C SER A 49 4.27 -25.21 -19.44
N PHE A 50 5.47 -25.42 -18.87
CA PHE A 50 5.75 -25.03 -17.49
C PHE A 50 6.05 -23.53 -17.33
N ASP A 51 6.74 -22.93 -18.30
CA ASP A 51 6.98 -21.49 -18.33
C ASP A 51 5.66 -20.71 -18.48
N GLU A 52 4.74 -21.20 -19.33
CA GLU A 52 3.43 -20.57 -19.51
C GLU A 52 2.54 -20.70 -18.27
N LEU A 53 2.54 -21.87 -17.61
CA LEU A 53 1.81 -22.09 -16.35
C LEU A 53 2.39 -21.26 -15.19
N TYR A 54 3.71 -21.17 -15.09
CA TYR A 54 4.41 -20.36 -14.09
C TYR A 54 4.07 -18.87 -14.27
N ILE A 55 4.14 -18.36 -15.51
CA ILE A 55 3.75 -16.98 -15.85
C ILE A 55 2.25 -16.75 -15.58
N LYS A 56 1.38 -17.73 -15.86
CA LYS A 56 -0.07 -17.61 -15.64
C LYS A 56 -0.44 -17.61 -14.16
N ALA A 57 0.24 -18.42 -13.34
CA ALA A 57 0.07 -18.45 -11.89
C ALA A 57 0.47 -17.11 -11.26
N ILE A 58 1.56 -16.51 -11.73
CA ILE A 58 2.01 -15.20 -11.25
C ILE A 58 1.05 -14.08 -11.66
N LYS A 59 0.51 -14.12 -12.90
CA LYS A 59 -0.42 -13.09 -13.39
C LYS A 59 -1.77 -13.07 -12.66
N ASN A 60 -2.17 -14.19 -12.06
CA ASN A 60 -3.48 -14.40 -11.43
C ASN A 60 -3.33 -15.08 -10.06
N GLY A 61 -2.49 -14.53 -9.18
CA GLY A 61 -2.28 -15.09 -7.83
C GLY A 61 -3.62 -15.40 -7.13
N GLY A 62 -3.74 -16.60 -6.58
CA GLY A 62 -4.95 -17.02 -5.86
C GLY A 62 -5.03 -16.40 -4.45
N PRO A 63 -6.20 -16.43 -3.80
CA PRO A 63 -6.37 -15.98 -2.42
C PRO A 63 -5.44 -16.74 -1.45
N SER A 64 -4.98 -16.08 -0.39
CA SER A 64 -4.16 -16.69 0.68
C SER A 64 -4.68 -16.29 2.06
N PRO A 65 -5.75 -16.93 2.58
CA PRO A 65 -6.32 -16.63 3.89
C PRO A 65 -5.46 -17.20 5.03
N GLY A 66 -5.21 -16.41 6.07
CA GLY A 66 -4.64 -16.85 7.36
C GLY A 66 -3.17 -17.31 7.34
N GLY A 67 -2.49 -17.29 6.19
CA GLY A 67 -1.14 -17.86 6.00
C GLY A 67 -0.17 -16.96 5.24
N LYS A 68 1.05 -17.46 4.96
CA LYS A 68 2.00 -16.78 4.05
C LYS A 68 1.51 -16.99 2.61
N GLY A 69 1.33 -15.90 1.87
CA GLY A 69 1.00 -15.92 0.45
C GLY A 69 2.16 -16.40 -0.41
N HIS A 70 1.89 -16.58 -1.71
CA HIS A 70 2.88 -17.05 -2.66
C HIS A 70 4.13 -16.16 -2.74
N GLU A 71 5.30 -16.80 -2.76
CA GLU A 71 6.60 -16.16 -2.93
C GLU A 71 7.19 -16.57 -4.29
N PHE A 72 7.65 -15.58 -5.05
CA PHE A 72 8.27 -15.78 -6.35
C PHE A 72 9.63 -15.09 -6.39
N THR A 73 10.68 -15.85 -6.70
CA THR A 73 12.06 -15.37 -6.71
C THR A 73 12.68 -15.58 -8.09
N ASN A 74 13.48 -14.61 -8.55
CA ASN A 74 14.21 -14.66 -9.84
C ASN A 74 13.28 -14.84 -11.05
N VAL A 75 12.20 -14.06 -11.09
CA VAL A 75 11.20 -14.20 -12.14
C VAL A 75 11.65 -13.51 -13.44
N GLN A 76 11.57 -14.22 -14.56
CA GLN A 76 11.77 -13.70 -15.93
C GLN A 76 10.74 -12.60 -16.27
N PRO A 77 10.94 -11.77 -17.33
CA PRO A 77 10.08 -10.61 -17.61
C PRO A 77 8.61 -11.01 -17.65
N LEU A 78 7.83 -10.56 -16.68
CA LEU A 78 6.39 -10.79 -16.68
C LEU A 78 5.74 -9.63 -17.43
N GLY A 79 4.79 -9.97 -18.30
CA GLY A 79 3.79 -8.99 -18.71
C GLY A 79 3.02 -8.42 -17.50
N VAL A 80 1.95 -7.67 -17.77
CA VAL A 80 1.11 -7.06 -16.73
C VAL A 80 0.61 -8.10 -15.72
N ILE A 81 0.85 -7.88 -14.41
CA ILE A 81 0.19 -8.59 -13.32
C ILE A 81 -1.26 -8.11 -13.31
N LYS A 82 -2.20 -9.02 -13.64
CA LYS A 82 -3.60 -8.64 -13.82
C LYS A 82 -4.32 -8.51 -12.49
N ASN A 83 -4.23 -9.52 -11.64
CA ASN A 83 -4.79 -9.50 -10.29
C ASN A 83 -3.93 -10.39 -9.39
N ALA A 84 -3.30 -9.80 -8.38
CA ALA A 84 -2.89 -10.60 -7.22
C ALA A 84 -4.12 -10.84 -6.33
N GLY A 85 -4.16 -12.01 -5.70
CA GLY A 85 -5.29 -12.47 -4.89
C GLY A 85 -5.33 -11.81 -3.52
N PRO A 86 -6.48 -11.84 -2.81
CA PRO A 86 -6.60 -11.29 -1.47
C PRO A 86 -5.71 -12.06 -0.47
N SER A 87 -5.27 -11.39 0.60
CA SER A 87 -4.44 -11.98 1.67
C SER A 87 -4.90 -11.52 3.05
N ASP A 88 -5.81 -12.28 3.66
CA ASP A 88 -6.47 -11.91 4.92
C ASP A 88 -5.71 -12.47 6.13
N GLY A 89 -5.36 -11.63 7.11
CA GLY A 89 -4.73 -12.02 8.38
C GLY A 89 -3.29 -12.55 8.30
N GLY A 90 -2.74 -12.71 7.09
CA GLY A 90 -1.45 -13.31 6.81
C GLY A 90 -0.43 -12.36 6.17
N LYS A 91 0.68 -12.91 5.64
CA LYS A 91 1.60 -12.15 4.77
C LYS A 91 1.11 -12.29 3.33
N GLY A 92 0.95 -11.20 2.59
CA GLY A 92 0.57 -11.25 1.18
C GLY A 92 1.66 -11.81 0.28
N HIS A 93 1.34 -11.93 -1.01
CA HIS A 93 2.30 -12.35 -2.05
C HIS A 93 3.59 -11.53 -2.05
N GLU A 94 4.71 -12.22 -2.27
CA GLU A 94 6.05 -11.65 -2.31
C GLU A 94 6.70 -11.93 -3.67
N PHE A 95 7.22 -10.88 -4.30
CA PHE A 95 7.97 -10.98 -5.55
C PHE A 95 9.37 -10.41 -5.32
N ALA A 96 10.39 -11.25 -5.44
CA ALA A 96 11.79 -10.88 -5.22
C ALA A 96 12.62 -11.07 -6.50
N ASN A 97 13.50 -10.11 -6.80
CA ASN A 97 14.43 -10.17 -7.93
C ASN A 97 13.71 -10.42 -9.29
N ALA A 98 12.57 -9.76 -9.50
CA ALA A 98 11.80 -9.91 -10.73
C ALA A 98 12.36 -9.03 -11.86
N GLN A 99 12.47 -9.59 -13.06
CA GLN A 99 12.75 -8.88 -14.32
C GLN A 99 11.54 -8.00 -14.74
N PRO A 100 11.68 -7.09 -15.73
CA PRO A 100 10.71 -6.02 -15.96
C PRO A 100 9.26 -6.49 -15.95
N LEU A 101 8.43 -5.82 -15.16
CA LEU A 101 7.01 -6.10 -14.99
C LEU A 101 6.22 -5.06 -15.78
N GLY A 102 5.34 -5.46 -16.70
CA GLY A 102 4.55 -4.52 -17.51
C GLY A 102 3.61 -3.58 -16.72
N GLY A 103 3.44 -3.83 -15.42
CA GLY A 103 2.62 -3.05 -14.48
C GLY A 103 1.67 -3.94 -13.69
N THR A 104 1.02 -3.37 -12.67
CA THR A 104 0.08 -4.09 -11.79
C THR A 104 -1.31 -3.48 -11.92
N LYS A 105 -2.29 -4.26 -12.39
CA LYS A 105 -3.66 -3.77 -12.53
C LYS A 105 -4.42 -3.78 -11.19
N ASN A 106 -4.24 -4.80 -10.38
CA ASN A 106 -4.75 -4.90 -9.01
C ASN A 106 -3.77 -5.75 -8.18
N ALA A 107 -3.28 -5.23 -7.06
CA ALA A 107 -2.54 -6.08 -6.12
C ALA A 107 -3.50 -6.90 -5.24
N GLY A 108 -4.70 -6.40 -4.93
CA GLY A 108 -5.70 -7.14 -4.14
C GLY A 108 -5.71 -6.70 -2.68
N PRO A 109 -6.78 -6.99 -1.91
CA PRO A 109 -6.91 -6.53 -0.52
C PRO A 109 -6.03 -7.34 0.44
N SER A 110 -5.64 -6.73 1.56
CA SER A 110 -4.85 -7.40 2.62
C SER A 110 -5.25 -6.96 4.05
N PRO A 111 -6.45 -7.32 4.52
CA PRO A 111 -6.95 -6.96 5.86
C PRO A 111 -6.23 -7.73 6.98
N GLY A 112 -5.90 -7.06 8.09
CA GLY A 112 -5.34 -7.63 9.32
C GLY A 112 -3.92 -8.20 9.22
N GLY A 113 -3.33 -8.19 8.03
CA GLY A 113 -2.05 -8.83 7.72
C GLY A 113 -0.97 -7.88 7.22
N LYS A 114 0.09 -8.41 6.62
CA LYS A 114 1.03 -7.63 5.80
C LYS A 114 0.60 -7.73 4.34
N GLY A 115 0.48 -6.62 3.63
CA GLY A 115 0.16 -6.62 2.21
C GLY A 115 1.25 -7.23 1.33
N HIS A 116 0.95 -7.33 0.04
CA HIS A 116 1.91 -7.75 -0.99
C HIS A 116 3.24 -6.98 -0.93
N GLN A 117 4.33 -7.70 -1.20
CA GLN A 117 5.68 -7.17 -1.21
C GLN A 117 6.28 -7.34 -2.61
N LEU A 118 6.83 -6.26 -3.16
CA LEU A 118 7.66 -6.31 -4.36
C LEU A 118 9.05 -5.78 -3.98
N ILE A 119 10.07 -6.60 -4.19
CA ILE A 119 11.44 -6.37 -3.71
C ILE A 119 12.42 -6.58 -4.86
N ASN A 120 13.36 -5.64 -5.04
CA ASN A 120 14.44 -5.72 -6.02
C ASN A 120 13.94 -6.00 -7.45
N THR A 121 12.92 -5.28 -7.91
CA THR A 121 12.36 -5.51 -9.24
C THR A 121 12.92 -4.52 -10.27
N GLN A 122 13.22 -5.03 -11.46
CA GLN A 122 13.50 -4.26 -12.69
C GLN A 122 12.23 -3.49 -13.15
N PRO A 123 12.30 -2.55 -14.13
CA PRO A 123 11.22 -1.63 -14.51
C PRO A 123 9.82 -2.18 -14.28
N LEU A 124 9.11 -1.63 -13.31
CA LEU A 124 7.72 -1.95 -13.04
C LEU A 124 6.86 -0.85 -13.66
N GLY A 125 5.96 -1.24 -14.56
CA GLY A 125 4.93 -0.36 -15.09
C GLY A 125 4.04 0.21 -13.98
N GLY A 126 3.08 1.05 -14.35
CA GLY A 126 2.21 1.70 -13.36
C GLY A 126 1.38 0.72 -12.53
N ILE A 127 0.99 1.14 -11.33
CA ILE A 127 0.04 0.44 -10.47
C ILE A 127 -1.33 1.09 -10.65
N LYS A 128 -2.30 0.37 -11.19
CA LYS A 128 -3.67 0.90 -11.33
C LYS A 128 -4.41 0.90 -9.99
N SER A 129 -4.15 -0.10 -9.15
CA SER A 129 -4.75 -0.23 -7.82
C SER A 129 -3.88 -1.15 -6.98
N ALA A 130 -3.39 -0.69 -5.81
CA ALA A 130 -2.71 -1.60 -4.90
C ALA A 130 -3.77 -2.41 -4.13
N GLY A 131 -4.76 -1.76 -3.52
CA GLY A 131 -5.87 -2.45 -2.85
C GLY A 131 -5.96 -2.01 -1.39
N PRO A 132 -7.08 -2.28 -0.69
CA PRO A 132 -7.26 -1.87 0.69
C PRO A 132 -6.44 -2.75 1.66
N SER A 133 -5.95 -2.17 2.76
CA SER A 133 -5.21 -2.91 3.80
C SER A 133 -5.60 -2.48 5.22
N PRO A 134 -6.86 -2.71 5.65
CA PRO A 134 -7.33 -2.31 6.98
C PRO A 134 -6.72 -3.21 8.08
N GLY A 135 -6.44 -2.66 9.27
CA GLY A 135 -5.95 -3.34 10.46
C GLY A 135 -4.54 -3.91 10.39
N GLY A 136 -3.82 -3.71 9.27
CA GLY A 136 -2.56 -4.36 8.96
C GLY A 136 -1.45 -3.41 8.48
N LYS A 137 -0.40 -3.96 7.89
CA LYS A 137 0.58 -3.18 7.10
C LYS A 137 0.17 -3.24 5.62
N GLY A 138 0.13 -2.11 4.94
CA GLY A 138 -0.14 -2.05 3.52
C GLY A 138 0.95 -2.71 2.67
N HIS A 139 0.69 -2.79 1.36
CA HIS A 139 1.67 -3.22 0.36
C HIS A 139 3.01 -2.48 0.47
N GLN A 140 4.11 -3.21 0.24
CA GLN A 140 5.46 -2.68 0.29
C GLN A 140 6.13 -2.82 -1.08
N PHE A 141 6.76 -1.74 -1.54
CA PHE A 141 7.52 -1.68 -2.79
C PHE A 141 8.92 -1.21 -2.43
N ILE A 142 9.92 -2.07 -2.60
CA ILE A 142 11.28 -1.87 -2.08
C ILE A 142 12.29 -2.09 -3.20
N ASN A 143 13.23 -1.16 -3.36
CA ASN A 143 14.33 -1.26 -4.33
C ASN A 143 13.81 -1.51 -5.76
N ILE A 144 12.85 -0.68 -6.20
CA ILE A 144 12.24 -0.79 -7.53
C ILE A 144 12.97 0.16 -8.48
N LEU A 145 13.48 -0.39 -9.58
CA LEU A 145 14.06 0.39 -10.67
C LEU A 145 12.98 0.60 -11.72
N PRO A 146 12.87 1.81 -12.29
CA PRO A 146 11.73 2.73 -12.15
C PRO A 146 10.33 2.11 -11.98
N LEU A 147 9.50 2.78 -11.17
CA LEU A 147 8.08 2.51 -11.01
C LEU A 147 7.24 3.53 -11.79
N GLY A 148 6.36 3.04 -12.66
CA GLY A 148 5.35 3.87 -13.31
C GLY A 148 4.38 4.53 -12.31
N GLY A 149 3.47 5.36 -12.80
CA GLY A 149 2.52 6.06 -11.91
C GLY A 149 1.57 5.11 -11.15
N ILE A 150 1.16 5.54 -9.96
CA ILE A 150 0.14 4.88 -9.14
C ILE A 150 -1.19 5.60 -9.35
N LYS A 151 -2.20 4.91 -9.89
CA LYS A 151 -3.53 5.48 -10.04
C LYS A 151 -4.28 5.50 -8.71
N ASN A 152 -4.24 4.40 -7.96
CA ASN A 152 -4.84 4.31 -6.63
C ASN A 152 -3.95 3.42 -5.76
N ALA A 153 -3.48 3.90 -4.61
CA ALA A 153 -2.80 3.00 -3.66
C ALA A 153 -3.87 2.20 -2.89
N GLY A 154 -4.85 2.87 -2.27
CA GLY A 154 -5.97 2.21 -1.60
C GLY A 154 -6.07 2.63 -0.14
N PRO A 155 -7.19 2.38 0.54
CA PRO A 155 -7.36 2.78 1.94
C PRO A 155 -6.54 1.88 2.89
N SER A 156 -6.15 2.42 4.05
CA SER A 156 -5.41 1.69 5.09
C SER A 156 -5.86 2.13 6.48
N ASP A 157 -6.98 1.56 6.94
CA ASP A 157 -7.66 1.94 8.17
C ASP A 157 -7.06 1.19 9.38
N GLY A 158 -6.80 1.86 10.51
CA GLY A 158 -6.34 1.23 11.76
C GLY A 158 -4.94 0.61 11.74
N GLY A 159 -4.18 0.79 10.64
CA GLY A 159 -2.91 0.10 10.39
C GLY A 159 -1.79 1.02 9.90
N LYS A 160 -0.77 0.47 9.25
CA LYS A 160 0.22 1.24 8.48
C LYS A 160 -0.17 1.23 7.01
N GLY A 161 -0.17 2.39 6.36
CA GLY A 161 -0.39 2.49 4.94
C GLY A 161 0.67 1.79 4.09
N HIS A 162 0.42 1.75 2.78
CA HIS A 162 1.42 1.33 1.78
C HIS A 162 2.75 2.06 1.92
N GLU A 163 3.83 1.33 1.64
CA GLU A 163 5.20 1.78 1.79
C GLU A 163 5.94 1.67 0.45
N PHE A 164 6.60 2.74 0.04
CA PHE A 164 7.42 2.83 -1.17
C PHE A 164 8.80 3.32 -0.77
N THR A 165 9.80 2.44 -0.86
CA THR A 165 11.13 2.69 -0.31
C THR A 165 12.21 2.40 -1.36
N ASN A 166 13.19 3.30 -1.48
CA ASN A 166 14.31 3.19 -2.41
C ASN A 166 13.84 2.96 -3.86
N ILE A 167 12.96 3.84 -4.34
CA ILE A 167 12.43 3.77 -5.70
C ILE A 167 13.25 4.69 -6.57
N GLN A 168 13.90 4.16 -7.62
CA GLN A 168 14.74 4.99 -8.48
C GLN A 168 13.93 6.13 -9.08
N SER A 169 12.76 5.87 -9.65
CA SER A 169 11.84 6.93 -10.08
C SER A 169 10.41 6.45 -9.92
N LEU A 170 9.52 7.31 -9.43
CA LEU A 170 8.08 7.07 -9.33
C LEU A 170 7.32 8.13 -10.12
N GLY A 171 6.65 7.74 -11.20
CA GLY A 171 6.06 8.70 -12.14
C GLY A 171 5.03 9.67 -11.54
N GLY A 172 4.26 9.27 -10.52
CA GLY A 172 3.29 10.13 -9.83
C GLY A 172 2.12 9.35 -9.25
N ILE A 173 1.36 9.99 -8.35
CA ILE A 173 0.28 9.33 -7.60
C ILE A 173 -1.02 10.08 -7.85
N LYS A 174 -2.01 9.43 -8.44
CA LYS A 174 -3.33 10.05 -8.63
C LYS A 174 -4.14 10.04 -7.33
N ASN A 175 -4.18 8.93 -6.60
CA ASN A 175 -4.84 8.85 -5.31
C ASN A 175 -4.03 7.96 -4.37
N ALA A 176 -3.57 8.50 -3.25
CA ALA A 176 -2.93 7.70 -2.21
C ALA A 176 -3.99 6.84 -1.49
N GLY A 177 -5.13 7.43 -1.12
CA GLY A 177 -6.18 6.73 -0.37
C GLY A 177 -6.21 7.17 1.09
N PRO A 178 -7.33 6.98 1.80
CA PRO A 178 -7.48 7.42 3.19
C PRO A 178 -6.72 6.50 4.17
N SER A 179 -6.34 7.04 5.33
CA SER A 179 -5.68 6.27 6.40
C SER A 179 -6.16 6.70 7.81
N PRO A 180 -7.44 6.44 8.16
CA PRO A 180 -7.97 6.67 9.50
C PRO A 180 -7.40 5.67 10.52
N GLY A 181 -7.28 6.07 11.78
CA GLY A 181 -6.86 5.26 12.94
C GLY A 181 -5.42 4.75 12.92
N GLY A 182 -4.59 5.17 11.97
CA GLY A 182 -3.29 4.53 11.70
C GLY A 182 -2.20 5.48 11.21
N LYS A 183 -1.13 4.93 10.64
CA LYS A 183 -0.12 5.70 9.91
C LYS A 183 -0.46 5.72 8.43
N GLY A 184 -0.41 6.89 7.80
CA GLY A 184 -0.61 7.03 6.37
C GLY A 184 0.45 6.31 5.54
N HIS A 185 0.24 6.31 4.22
CA HIS A 185 1.24 5.87 3.24
C HIS A 185 2.59 6.56 3.43
N GLN A 186 3.67 5.80 3.20
CA GLN A 186 5.04 6.24 3.36
C GLN A 186 5.77 6.18 2.00
N PHE A 187 6.45 7.26 1.66
CA PHE A 187 7.28 7.39 0.47
C PHE A 187 8.67 7.83 0.90
N ILE A 188 9.67 6.97 0.73
CA ILE A 188 11.00 7.13 1.32
C ILE A 188 12.07 6.89 0.26
N ASN A 189 13.05 7.80 0.15
CA ASN A 189 14.19 7.68 -0.78
C ASN A 189 13.73 7.45 -2.23
N ILE A 190 13.10 8.47 -2.85
CA ILE A 190 12.58 8.39 -4.22
C ILE A 190 13.17 9.49 -5.09
N GLN A 191 13.69 9.16 -6.28
CA GLN A 191 14.54 10.08 -7.05
C GLN A 191 14.34 10.08 -8.60
N PRO A 192 13.24 10.63 -9.18
CA PRO A 192 12.24 11.52 -8.57
C PRO A 192 10.89 10.87 -8.26
N LEU A 193 10.07 11.55 -7.46
CA LEU A 193 8.62 11.33 -7.36
C LEU A 193 7.89 12.42 -8.15
N GLY A 194 7.08 12.03 -9.13
CA GLY A 194 6.21 12.97 -9.83
C GLY A 194 5.07 13.53 -8.96
N GLY A 195 4.11 14.19 -9.57
CA GLY A 195 3.05 14.88 -8.84
C GLY A 195 2.08 13.94 -8.10
N ILE A 196 1.50 14.46 -7.02
CA ILE A 196 0.44 13.82 -6.25
C ILE A 196 -0.86 14.59 -6.50
N LYS A 197 -1.86 13.94 -7.06
CA LYS A 197 -3.16 14.59 -7.28
C LYS A 197 -3.98 14.63 -5.99
N ASN A 198 -4.06 13.52 -5.25
CA ASN A 198 -4.77 13.47 -3.98
C ASN A 198 -4.02 12.59 -2.97
N ALA A 199 -3.45 13.22 -1.94
CA ALA A 199 -3.10 12.54 -0.69
C ALA A 199 -4.41 12.40 0.10
N GLY A 200 -4.80 11.18 0.47
CA GLY A 200 -6.11 10.96 1.10
C GLY A 200 -6.18 11.57 2.51
N PRO A 201 -7.38 11.56 3.12
CA PRO A 201 -7.55 12.05 4.48
C PRO A 201 -6.92 11.11 5.55
N SER A 202 -6.58 11.65 6.71
CA SER A 202 -6.03 10.89 7.85
C SER A 202 -6.68 11.32 9.16
N HIS A 203 -7.37 10.40 9.85
CA HIS A 203 -8.12 10.71 11.08
C HIS A 203 -7.57 9.88 12.24
N GLY A 204 -7.43 10.42 13.45
CA GLY A 204 -7.02 9.71 14.67
C GLY A 204 -5.60 9.12 14.65
N GLY A 205 -4.74 9.53 13.72
CA GLY A 205 -3.44 8.90 13.47
C GLY A 205 -2.41 9.84 12.85
N LYS A 206 -1.39 9.29 12.19
CA LYS A 206 -0.41 10.07 11.44
C LYS A 206 -0.80 10.14 9.97
N GLY A 207 -0.67 11.31 9.36
CA GLY A 207 -0.82 11.50 7.93
C GLY A 207 0.21 10.73 7.09
N HIS A 208 0.05 10.83 5.76
CA HIS A 208 1.09 10.40 4.81
C HIS A 208 2.45 11.04 5.08
N GLU A 209 3.51 10.26 4.93
CA GLU A 209 4.90 10.67 5.16
C GLU A 209 5.67 10.62 3.82
N PHE A 210 6.37 11.71 3.49
CA PHE A 210 7.25 11.83 2.32
C PHE A 210 8.63 12.24 2.80
N ILE A 211 9.64 11.38 2.60
CA ILE A 211 10.96 11.53 3.19
C ILE A 211 12.04 11.31 2.14
N ASN A 212 13.05 12.19 2.08
CA ASN A 212 14.20 12.09 1.19
C ASN A 212 13.77 11.92 -0.28
N ILE A 213 13.04 12.90 -0.81
CA ILE A 213 12.50 12.84 -2.19
C ILE A 213 13.18 13.91 -3.03
N GLN A 214 13.73 13.51 -4.18
CA GLN A 214 14.52 14.42 -5.03
C GLN A 214 14.25 14.24 -6.52
N PRO A 215 13.53 15.18 -7.18
CA PRO A 215 12.47 16.05 -6.67
C PRO A 215 11.15 15.34 -6.33
N LEU A 216 10.29 16.07 -5.61
CA LEU A 216 8.83 15.83 -5.56
C LEU A 216 8.12 16.87 -6.44
N GLY A 217 7.42 16.41 -7.48
CA GLY A 217 6.75 17.27 -8.45
C GLY A 217 5.86 18.34 -7.82
N GLY A 218 4.73 17.96 -7.23
CA GLY A 218 3.80 18.91 -6.61
C GLY A 218 2.52 18.23 -6.17
N ILE A 219 1.75 18.87 -5.29
CA ILE A 219 0.59 18.26 -4.65
C ILE A 219 -0.65 19.07 -4.97
N LYS A 220 -1.62 18.47 -5.66
CA LYS A 220 -2.87 19.16 -5.94
C LYS A 220 -3.77 19.24 -4.71
N ASN A 221 -3.93 18.14 -3.98
CA ASN A 221 -4.71 18.11 -2.75
C ASN A 221 -3.99 17.23 -1.71
N ALA A 222 -3.57 17.84 -0.61
CA ALA A 222 -3.25 17.15 0.63
C ALA A 222 -4.56 17.03 1.43
N GLY A 223 -4.92 15.81 1.85
CA GLY A 223 -6.20 15.55 2.49
C GLY A 223 -6.33 16.18 3.88
N PRO A 224 -7.55 16.28 4.43
CA PRO A 224 -7.77 16.74 5.79
C PRO A 224 -7.15 15.80 6.83
N SER A 225 -6.78 16.35 7.99
CA SER A 225 -6.20 15.61 9.11
C SER A 225 -6.90 15.91 10.43
N HIS A 226 -7.52 14.93 11.08
CA HIS A 226 -8.27 15.16 12.33
C HIS A 226 -7.78 14.27 13.48
N GLY A 227 -7.71 14.79 14.71
CA GLY A 227 -7.42 14.03 15.93
C GLY A 227 -6.02 13.41 15.98
N GLY A 228 -5.08 13.89 15.17
CA GLY A 228 -3.76 13.28 14.99
C GLY A 228 -2.75 14.22 14.35
N LYS A 229 -1.67 13.68 13.77
CA LYS A 229 -0.69 14.46 13.01
C LYS A 229 -1.09 14.53 11.53
N GLY A 230 -0.94 15.70 10.92
CA GLY A 230 -1.10 15.88 9.49
C GLY A 230 -0.03 15.16 8.66
N HIS A 231 -0.12 15.32 7.34
CA HIS A 231 0.93 14.89 6.41
C HIS A 231 2.29 15.50 6.74
N GLU A 232 3.34 14.69 6.67
CA GLU A 232 4.73 15.09 6.95
C GLU A 232 5.55 15.05 5.63
N PHE A 233 6.27 16.14 5.34
CA PHE A 233 7.19 16.27 4.21
C PHE A 233 8.57 16.65 4.74
N ILE A 234 9.56 15.78 4.53
CA ILE A 234 10.88 15.90 5.15
C ILE A 234 11.96 15.68 4.09
N HIS A 235 12.95 16.57 4.05
CA HIS A 235 14.12 16.44 3.15
C HIS A 235 13.69 16.30 1.68
N ILE A 236 13.00 17.32 1.15
CA ILE A 236 12.48 17.30 -0.22
C ILE A 236 13.21 18.35 -1.05
N GLN A 237 13.80 17.94 -2.18
CA GLN A 237 14.60 18.85 -3.00
C GLN A 237 14.39 18.65 -4.51
N PRO A 238 13.71 19.59 -5.20
CA PRO A 238 12.65 20.50 -4.75
C PRO A 238 11.28 19.84 -4.47
N LEU A 239 10.38 20.59 -3.84
CA LEU A 239 8.92 20.39 -3.85
C LEU A 239 8.26 21.47 -4.71
N GLY A 240 7.68 21.13 -5.87
CA GLY A 240 7.15 22.14 -6.81
C GLY A 240 5.87 22.88 -6.38
N GLY A 241 5.31 22.59 -5.20
CA GLY A 241 4.25 23.38 -4.56
C GLY A 241 2.98 22.59 -4.27
N ILE A 242 2.06 23.24 -3.53
CA ILE A 242 0.83 22.62 -3.03
C ILE A 242 -0.37 23.49 -3.40
N LYS A 243 -1.32 22.95 -4.15
CA LYS A 243 -2.52 23.71 -4.51
C LYS A 243 -3.49 23.82 -3.33
N ASN A 244 -3.77 22.71 -2.65
CA ASN A 244 -4.64 22.70 -1.48
C ASN A 244 -4.01 21.81 -0.39
N ALA A 245 -3.67 22.39 0.75
CA ALA A 245 -3.36 21.68 1.97
C ALA A 245 -4.66 21.61 2.81
N GLY A 246 -5.05 20.40 3.23
CA GLY A 246 -6.34 20.16 3.86
C GLY A 246 -6.46 20.80 5.26
N PRO A 247 -7.68 20.93 5.79
CA PRO A 247 -7.89 21.38 7.16
C PRO A 247 -7.28 20.40 8.17
N SER A 248 -6.86 20.92 9.31
CA SER A 248 -6.38 20.14 10.44
C SER A 248 -7.19 20.44 11.71
N ALA A 249 -7.60 19.44 12.47
CA ALA A 249 -8.38 19.70 13.68
C ALA A 249 -8.08 18.71 14.81
N GLY A 250 -8.00 19.19 16.06
CA GLY A 250 -7.79 18.35 17.26
C GLY A 250 -6.40 17.71 17.35
N GLY A 251 -5.41 18.22 16.61
CA GLY A 251 -4.08 17.61 16.50
C GLY A 251 -3.03 18.56 15.92
N LYS A 252 -1.98 18.01 15.31
CA LYS A 252 -0.97 18.83 14.59
C LYS A 252 -1.33 18.92 13.11
N GLY A 253 -1.16 20.10 12.51
CA GLY A 253 -1.30 20.28 11.08
C GLY A 253 -0.22 19.58 10.26
N HIS A 254 -0.25 19.81 8.94
CA HIS A 254 0.81 19.38 8.04
C HIS A 254 2.18 19.94 8.43
N GLU A 255 3.21 19.11 8.41
CA GLU A 255 4.59 19.47 8.76
C GLU A 255 5.45 19.46 7.48
N PHE A 256 6.20 20.54 7.23
CA PHE A 256 7.17 20.70 6.15
C PHE A 256 8.54 21.01 6.74
N ILE A 257 9.52 20.15 6.50
CA ILE A 257 10.83 20.20 7.15
C ILE A 257 11.94 20.04 6.11
N HIS A 258 12.88 20.97 6.07
CA HIS A 258 14.04 20.97 5.16
C HIS A 258 13.62 20.78 3.69
N ILE A 259 12.90 21.76 3.15
CA ILE A 259 12.40 21.73 1.77
C ILE A 259 13.15 22.78 0.95
N GLN A 260 13.79 22.36 -0.15
CA GLN A 260 14.63 23.25 -0.94
C GLN A 260 14.51 23.05 -2.46
N PRO A 261 13.90 23.99 -3.18
CA PRO A 261 12.83 24.94 -2.79
C PRO A 261 11.46 24.29 -2.50
N LEU A 262 10.57 25.06 -1.85
CA LEU A 262 9.12 24.84 -1.87
C LEU A 262 8.45 25.86 -2.81
N GLY A 263 7.80 25.38 -3.87
CA GLY A 263 7.10 26.20 -4.89
C GLY A 263 5.88 27.01 -4.40
N GLY A 264 5.57 26.97 -3.10
CA GLY A 264 4.49 27.72 -2.45
C GLY A 264 3.21 26.91 -2.24
N ILE A 265 2.27 27.50 -1.51
CA ILE A 265 0.97 26.90 -1.16
C ILE A 265 -0.16 27.83 -1.59
N LYS A 266 -1.07 27.38 -2.45
CA LYS A 266 -2.19 28.22 -2.89
C LYS A 266 -3.26 28.35 -1.81
N ASN A 267 -3.69 27.25 -1.21
CA ASN A 267 -4.69 27.25 -0.15
C ASN A 267 -4.22 26.34 0.99
N ALA A 268 -4.03 26.91 2.18
CA ALA A 268 -3.79 26.18 3.41
C ALA A 268 -5.10 26.14 4.22
N GLY A 269 -5.55 24.95 4.60
CA GLY A 269 -6.81 24.76 5.31
C GLY A 269 -6.80 25.33 6.73
N PRO A 270 -7.97 25.48 7.38
CA PRO A 270 -8.06 25.90 8.77
C PRO A 270 -7.43 24.89 9.74
N SER A 271 -6.96 25.37 10.90
CA SER A 271 -6.38 24.56 11.98
C SER A 271 -7.07 24.78 13.32
N ALA A 272 -8.01 23.92 13.71
CA ALA A 272 -8.83 24.12 14.92
C ALA A 272 -8.44 23.20 16.09
N GLY A 273 -8.35 23.74 17.31
CA GLY A 273 -8.15 22.93 18.53
C GLY A 273 -6.83 22.14 18.56
N GLY A 274 -5.77 22.68 17.96
CA GLY A 274 -4.50 22.00 17.74
C GLY A 274 -3.36 22.93 17.33
N LYS A 275 -2.23 22.37 16.88
CA LYS A 275 -1.14 23.16 16.24
C LYS A 275 -1.44 23.32 14.74
N GLY A 276 -1.19 24.51 14.19
CA GLY A 276 -1.31 24.82 12.77
C GLY A 276 -0.39 24.00 11.85
N HIS A 277 -0.37 24.38 10.57
CA HIS A 277 0.67 23.90 9.66
C HIS A 277 2.05 24.38 10.14
N GLU A 278 3.09 23.58 9.95
CA GLU A 278 4.42 23.85 10.47
C GLU A 278 5.43 23.85 9.32
N PHE A 279 6.27 24.89 9.26
CA PHE A 279 7.30 25.07 8.24
C PHE A 279 8.65 25.28 8.93
N VAL A 280 9.60 24.37 8.68
CA VAL A 280 10.94 24.38 9.27
C VAL A 280 11.97 24.28 8.15
N ASP A 281 12.92 25.22 8.13
CA ASP A 281 14.03 25.32 7.17
C ASP A 281 13.60 25.15 5.72
N ILE A 282 12.71 26.04 5.27
CA ILE A 282 12.21 26.07 3.89
C ILE A 282 12.96 27.15 3.11
N GLN A 283 13.70 26.77 2.07
CA GLN A 283 14.53 27.72 1.32
C GLN A 283 14.59 27.43 -0.19
N PRO A 284 14.12 28.36 -1.05
CA PRO A 284 13.11 29.41 -0.81
C PRO A 284 11.69 28.84 -0.60
N LEU A 285 10.84 29.64 0.05
CA LEU A 285 9.39 29.42 0.14
C LEU A 285 8.66 30.32 -0.86
N GLY A 286 7.94 29.74 -1.83
CA GLY A 286 7.15 30.46 -2.84
C GLY A 286 5.90 31.20 -2.34
N GLY A 287 5.73 31.32 -1.02
CA GLY A 287 4.61 31.98 -0.35
C GLY A 287 3.38 31.11 -0.10
N ILE A 288 2.46 31.61 0.73
CA ILE A 288 1.13 31.01 0.99
C ILE A 288 0.07 32.03 0.58
N LYS A 289 -0.77 31.71 -0.41
CA LYS A 289 -1.75 32.70 -0.95
C LYS A 289 -2.96 32.88 -0.05
N ASN A 290 -3.56 31.78 0.40
CA ASN A 290 -4.73 31.79 1.27
C ASN A 290 -4.47 30.89 2.47
N ALA A 291 -4.54 31.42 3.69
CA ALA A 291 -4.40 30.66 4.93
C ALA A 291 -5.73 30.63 5.68
N GLY A 292 -6.20 29.43 6.03
CA GLY A 292 -7.43 29.25 6.80
C GLY A 292 -7.28 29.71 8.25
N PRO A 293 -8.39 29.98 8.96
CA PRO A 293 -8.34 30.39 10.36
C PRO A 293 -7.77 29.30 11.28
N SER A 294 -7.20 29.71 12.42
CA SER A 294 -6.71 28.78 13.45
C SER A 294 -7.36 28.99 14.83
N PRO A 295 -8.66 28.69 15.00
CA PRO A 295 -9.37 28.93 16.26
C PRO A 295 -8.91 27.95 17.36
N GLY A 296 -8.58 28.46 18.55
CA GLY A 296 -8.24 27.63 19.71
C GLY A 296 -6.90 26.89 19.58
N GLY A 297 -5.98 27.38 18.75
CA GLY A 297 -4.65 26.80 18.51
C GLY A 297 -3.55 27.86 18.34
N LYS A 298 -2.29 27.42 18.26
CA LYS A 298 -1.21 28.28 17.73
C LYS A 298 -1.34 28.29 16.21
N GLY A 299 -1.27 29.47 15.58
CA GLY A 299 -1.47 29.71 14.14
C GLY A 299 -0.56 28.89 13.22
N HIS A 300 -0.64 29.16 11.91
CA HIS A 300 0.28 28.60 10.89
C HIS A 300 1.68 29.17 11.00
#